data_AF-A0A947DYX0-F1
#
_entry.id   AF-A0A947DYX0-F1
#
_cell.length_a   1.000
_cell.length_b   1.000
_cell.length_c   1.000
_cell.angle_alpha   90.00
_cell.angle_beta   90.00
_cell.angle_gamma   90.00
#
_symmetry.space_group_name_H-M   'P 1'
#
loop_
_entity.id
_entity.type
_entity.pdbx_description
1 polymer ?
#
loop_
_entity_poly.entity_id
_entity_poly.type
_entity_poly.pdbx_seq_one_letter_code
_entity_poly.pdbx_strand_id
1 'polypeptide(L)' 'MKIEFDVFKNERNIHQRSLQFERVADFDFNTAIVQQDIRLHVLCFTPIDGGIRVISFRKANPREIRSYEQAPPTH' A
#
# COMPACT_ATOMS: atom_id res chain seq x y z
N MET A 1 16.39 0.14 -17.41
CA MET A 1 16.08 -0.24 -16.02
C MET A 1 15.37 -1.59 -16.04
N LYS A 2 15.72 -2.55 -15.17
CA LYS A 2 14.96 -3.80 -15.04
C LYS A 2 13.69 -3.51 -14.21
N ILE A 3 12.51 -3.76 -14.77
CA ILE A 3 11.22 -3.51 -14.10
C ILE A 3 10.51 -4.85 -13.96
N GLU A 4 10.23 -5.26 -12.73
CA GLU A 4 9.46 -6.47 -12.41
C GLU A 4 8.16 -6.07 -11.71
N PHE A 5 7.05 -6.66 -12.13
CA PHE A 5 5.74 -6.42 -11.54
C PHE A 5 4.85 -7.65 -11.70
N ASP A 6 3.79 -7.70 -10.89
CA ASP A 6 2.74 -8.69 -11.00
C ASP A 6 1.88 -8.43 -12.26
N VAL A 7 1.81 -9.42 -13.15
CA VAL A 7 1.12 -9.31 -14.45
C VAL A 7 -0.38 -9.03 -14.25
N PHE A 8 -1.03 -9.70 -13.31
CA PHE A 8 -2.46 -9.50 -13.05
C PHE A 8 -2.79 -8.11 -12.51
N LYS A 9 -1.87 -7.51 -11.73
CA LYS A 9 -1.99 -6.11 -11.29
C LYS A 9 -1.83 -5.15 -12.47
N ASN A 10 -0.87 -5.40 -13.36
CA ASN A 10 -0.68 -4.57 -14.55
C ASN A 10 -1.91 -4.66 -15.47
N GLU A 11 -2.41 -5.87 -15.77
CA GLU A 11 -3.64 -6.08 -16.55
C GLU A 11 -4.84 -5.33 -15.97
N ARG A 12 -5.05 -5.43 -14.65
CA ARG A 12 -6.10 -4.69 -13.97
C ARG A 12 -5.90 -3.18 -14.10
N ASN A 13 -4.66 -2.69 -14.00
CA ASN A 13 -4.37 -1.28 -14.14
C ASN A 13 -4.60 -0.77 -15.57
N ILE A 14 -4.22 -1.55 -16.57
CA ILE A 14 -4.49 -1.27 -17.99
C ILE A 14 -6.00 -1.23 -18.22
N HIS A 15 -6.74 -2.21 -17.72
CA HIS A 15 -8.18 -2.26 -17.93
C HIS A 15 -8.92 -1.10 -17.24
N GLN A 16 -8.52 -0.74 -16.02
CA GLN A 16 -9.20 0.28 -15.22
C GLN A 16 -8.74 1.71 -15.52
N ARG A 17 -7.50 1.90 -15.98
CA ARG A 17 -6.84 3.21 -16.07
C ARG A 17 -6.11 3.44 -17.39
N SER A 18 -6.17 2.51 -18.33
CA SER A 18 -5.48 2.56 -19.63
C SER A 18 -3.98 2.87 -19.49
N LEU A 19 -3.35 2.38 -18.42
CA LEU A 19 -1.98 2.70 -18.07
C LEU A 19 -1.16 1.44 -17.78
N GLN A 20 -0.19 1.17 -18.65
CA GLN A 20 0.74 0.03 -18.56
C GLN A 20 1.92 0.36 -17.64
N PHE A 21 2.35 -0.59 -16.81
CA PHE A 21 3.47 -0.43 -15.89
C PHE A 21 4.83 -0.37 -16.60
N GLU A 22 4.95 -0.92 -17.80
CA GLU A 22 6.15 -0.87 -18.63
C GLU A 22 6.55 0.59 -18.96
N ARG A 23 5.56 1.51 -18.99
CA ARG A 23 5.81 2.95 -19.22
C ARG A 23 6.64 3.61 -18.12
N VAL A 24 6.86 2.95 -16.99
CA VAL A 24 7.79 3.41 -15.95
C VAL A 24 9.22 3.53 -16.49
N ALA A 25 9.59 2.79 -17.54
CA ALA A 25 10.90 2.95 -18.19
C ALA A 25 11.12 4.35 -18.77
N ASP A 26 10.04 5.04 -19.16
CA ASP A 26 10.05 6.38 -19.74
C ASP A 26 9.64 7.47 -18.72
N PHE A 27 9.40 7.09 -17.45
CA PHE A 27 8.93 8.03 -16.43
C PHE A 27 10.08 8.94 -15.97
N ASP A 28 9.91 10.26 -16.14
CA ASP A 28 10.88 11.24 -15.66
C ASP A 28 10.71 11.49 -14.15
N PHE A 29 11.57 10.83 -13.35
CA PHE A 29 11.58 10.99 -11.90
C PHE A 29 12.03 12.39 -11.44
N ASN A 30 12.69 13.21 -12.28
CA ASN A 30 13.17 14.53 -11.88
C ASN A 30 12.03 15.54 -11.74
N THR A 31 10.95 15.35 -12.50
CA THR A 31 9.76 16.21 -12.48
C THR A 31 8.58 15.58 -11.73
N ALA A 32 8.78 14.39 -11.18
CA ALA A 32 7.73 13.65 -10.48
C ALA A 32 7.39 14.26 -9.11
N ILE A 33 6.09 14.31 -8.79
CA ILE A 33 5.63 14.56 -7.43
C ILE A 33 5.73 13.24 -6.66
N VAL A 34 6.56 13.20 -5.62
CA VAL A 34 6.67 12.06 -4.72
C VAL A 34 5.93 12.37 -3.43
N GLN A 35 4.99 11.51 -3.05
CA GLN A 35 4.27 11.61 -1.79
C GLN A 35 4.41 10.31 -1.01
N GLN A 36 4.85 10.41 0.24
CA GLN A 36 4.83 9.27 1.16
C GLN A 36 3.38 8.89 1.46
N ASP A 37 3.06 7.60 1.37
CA ASP A 37 1.74 7.11 1.78
C ASP A 37 1.66 7.12 3.32
N ILE A 38 1.09 8.18 3.88
CA ILE A 38 0.89 8.39 5.32
C ILE A 38 -0.42 7.77 5.84
N ARG A 39 -1.05 6.87 5.07
CA ARG A 39 -2.32 6.24 5.47
C ARG A 39 -2.13 5.28 6.65
N LEU A 40 -3.09 5.32 7.56
CA LEU A 40 -3.21 4.32 8.61
C LEU A 40 -3.56 2.94 8.01
N HIS A 41 -2.91 1.91 8.54
CA HIS A 41 -3.16 0.52 8.18
C HIS A 41 -3.56 -0.27 9.43
N VAL A 42 -4.34 -1.33 9.23
CA VAL A 42 -4.74 -2.26 10.28
C VAL A 42 -4.09 -3.62 10.03
N LEU A 43 -3.41 -4.12 11.05
CA LEU A 43 -2.80 -5.45 11.09
C LEU A 43 -3.52 -6.29 12.14
N CYS A 44 -4.12 -7.41 11.71
CA CYS A 44 -4.63 -8.44 12.60
C CYS A 44 -3.68 -9.64 12.54
N PHE A 45 -3.19 -10.09 13.69
CA PHE A 45 -2.21 -11.18 13.76
C PHE A 45 -2.37 -11.99 15.05
N THR A 46 -1.79 -13.19 15.05
CA THR A 46 -1.61 -14.00 16.25
C THR A 46 -0.12 -14.18 16.49
N PRO A 47 0.41 -13.91 17.69
CA PRO A 47 1.79 -14.26 18.04
C PRO A 47 2.01 -15.76 17.90
N ILE A 48 3.18 -16.16 17.40
CA ILE A 48 3.63 -17.56 17.31
C ILE A 48 5.06 -17.64 17.85
N ASP A 49 5.56 -18.86 18.06
CA ASP A 49 6.98 -19.02 18.42
C ASP A 49 7.88 -18.43 17.32
N GLY A 50 8.79 -17.54 17.71
CA GLY A 50 9.69 -16.83 16.81
C GLY A 50 9.05 -15.78 15.88
N GLY A 51 7.75 -15.43 16.01
CA GLY A 51 7.17 -14.42 15.11
C GLY A 51 5.68 -14.15 15.26
N ILE A 52 5.06 -13.74 14.15
CA ILE A 52 3.61 -13.48 14.06
C ILE A 52 3.01 -14.20 12.85
N ARG A 53 1.79 -14.72 13.03
CA ARG A 53 0.94 -15.18 11.94
C ARG A 53 0.01 -14.04 11.53
N VAL A 54 0.23 -13.45 10.36
CA VAL A 54 -0.64 -12.39 9.82
C VAL A 54 -1.97 -12.99 9.37
N ILE A 55 -3.08 -12.45 9.88
CA ILE A 55 -4.45 -12.82 9.51
C ILE A 55 -5.01 -11.81 8.50
N SER A 56 -4.76 -10.52 8.70
CA SER A 56 -5.21 -9.45 7.80
C SER A 56 -4.24 -8.27 7.83
N PHE A 57 -3.88 -7.74 6.66
CA PHE A 57 -3.16 -6.48 6.53
C PHE A 57 -3.81 -5.63 5.45
N ARG A 58 -4.38 -4.48 5.84
CA ARG A 58 -5.18 -3.63 4.95
C ARG A 58 -5.07 -2.17 5.34
N LYS A 59 -5.52 -1.30 4.42
CA LYS A 59 -5.77 0.12 4.73
C LYS A 59 -6.88 0.23 5.77
N ALA A 60 -6.70 1.12 6.74
CA ALA A 60 -7.74 1.43 7.71
C ALA A 60 -8.94 2.05 6.99
N ASN A 61 -10.15 1.64 7.39
CA ASN A 61 -11.38 2.24 6.91
C ASN A 61 -11.69 3.55 7.68
N PRO A 62 -12.64 4.39 7.23
CA PRO A 62 -12.93 5.66 7.88
C PRO A 62 -13.29 5.56 9.38
N ARG A 63 -13.93 4.46 9.80
CA ARG A 63 -14.28 4.23 11.20
C ARG A 63 -13.04 3.93 12.05
N GLU A 64 -12.14 3.11 11.54
CA GLU A 64 -10.86 2.75 12.19
C GLU A 64 -9.94 3.96 12.31
N ILE A 65 -9.87 4.79 11.25
CA ILE A 65 -9.12 6.05 11.27
C ILE A 65 -9.65 6.98 12.37
N ARG A 66 -10.96 7.23 12.41
CA ARG A 66 -11.57 8.07 13.45
C ARG A 66 -11.30 7.54 14.85
N SER A 67 -11.36 6.22 15.04
CA SER A 67 -11.07 5.60 16.33
C SER A 67 -9.61 5.78 16.74
N TYR A 68 -8.67 5.73 15.79
CA TYR A 68 -7.25 5.93 16.04
C TYR A 68 -6.92 7.39 16.37
N GLU A 69 -7.49 8.34 15.63
CA GLU A 69 -7.27 9.79 15.86
C GLU A 69 -7.80 10.28 17.21
N GLN A 70 -8.82 9.62 17.76
CA GLN A 70 -9.39 9.93 19.08
C GLN A 70 -8.69 9.19 20.23
N ALA A 71 -7.80 8.24 19.92
CA ALA A 71 -7.09 7.50 20.95
C ALA A 71 -6.02 8.41 21.61
N PRO A 72 -5.83 8.32 22.94
CA PRO A 72 -4.70 8.97 23.58
C PRO A 72 -3.38 8.50 22.95
N PRO A 73 -2.36 9.36 22.83
CA PRO A 73 -1.05 8.94 22.36
C PRO A 73 -0.56 7.76 23.21
N THR A 74 -0.35 6.63 22.56
CA THR A 74 0.28 5.47 23.19
C THR A 74 1.79 5.72 23.13
N HIS A 75 2.34 6.28 24.21
CA HIS A 75 3.78 6.43 24.42
C HIS A 75 4.32 5.23 25.20
#